data_AF-A0A8H7VMD3-F1
#
_entry.id   AF-A0A8H7VMD3-F1
#
_cell.length_a   1.000
_cell.length_b   1.000
_cell.length_c   1.000
_cell.angle_alpha   90.00
_cell.angle_beta   90.00
_cell.angle_gamma   90.00
#
_symmetry.space_group_name_H-M   'P 1'
#
loop_
_entity.id
_entity.type
_entity.pdbx_description
1 polymer ?
#
loop_
_entity_poly.entity_id
_entity_poly.type
_entity_poly.pdbx_seq_one_letter_code
_entity_poly.pdbx_strand_id
1 'polypeptide(L)'
;MHSNRKTRRENYVDRGIGTLNDGYNYDEMVSVSLYFFDRATESEMRNRASFLMHHMMMLRGESSRFAEFADLFGMSFPEDEIHSTSFPVFAFHTDFGKILSNGNQSNFATIRHKDFRVCAFGAVAFYLFYRFHISNEKFPEFTKNQDCLHTIHAGRGSGARDAELRGATEDQLQRHGCWNMQSMERHYLMKLSRSSIRAVNGFPTTQGWYWLPRALIEPSESL
;
A
#
# COMPACT_ATOMS: atom_id res chain seq x y z
N MET A 1 -21.47 -11.72 -33.29
CA MET A 1 -20.07 -11.83 -32.82
C MET A 1 -19.03 -11.22 -33.77
N HIS A 2 -19.12 -11.40 -35.09
CA HIS A 2 -18.12 -10.89 -36.05
C HIS A 2 -18.11 -9.35 -36.24
N SER A 3 -19.25 -8.65 -36.10
CA SER A 3 -19.28 -7.18 -36.28
C SER A 3 -18.52 -6.43 -35.19
N ASN A 4 -18.61 -6.90 -33.94
CA ASN A 4 -17.96 -6.27 -32.78
C ASN A 4 -16.41 -6.30 -32.87
N ARG A 5 -15.84 -7.33 -33.53
CA ARG A 5 -14.39 -7.42 -33.77
C ARG A 5 -13.91 -6.41 -34.83
N LYS A 6 -14.75 -6.09 -35.81
CA LYS A 6 -14.47 -5.12 -36.88
C LYS A 6 -14.46 -3.70 -36.31
N THR A 7 -15.48 -3.36 -35.52
CA THR A 7 -15.59 -2.08 -34.80
C THR A 7 -14.44 -1.84 -33.82
N ARG A 8 -14.03 -2.86 -33.04
CA ARG A 8 -12.85 -2.74 -32.14
C ARG A 8 -11.54 -2.50 -32.90
N ARG A 9 -11.40 -3.07 -34.11
CA ARG A 9 -10.24 -2.86 -34.97
C ARG A 9 -10.23 -1.46 -35.57
N GLU A 10 -11.38 -0.95 -36.00
CA GLU A 10 -11.55 0.40 -36.55
C GLU A 10 -11.30 1.48 -35.48
N ASN A 11 -11.64 1.20 -34.23
CA ASN A 11 -11.40 2.09 -33.09
C ASN A 11 -10.00 1.93 -32.45
N TYR A 12 -9.10 1.15 -33.08
CA TYR A 12 -7.75 0.86 -32.55
C TYR A 12 -7.75 0.39 -31.08
N VAL A 13 -8.83 -0.27 -30.64
CA VAL A 13 -8.92 -0.78 -29.28
C VAL A 13 -7.92 -1.91 -29.14
N ASP A 14 -6.98 -1.72 -28.22
CA ASP A 14 -5.95 -2.72 -27.96
C ASP A 14 -6.59 -4.08 -27.67
N ARG A 15 -6.07 -5.09 -28.39
CA ARG A 15 -6.53 -6.47 -28.31
C ARG A 15 -5.99 -7.17 -27.07
N GLY A 16 -4.93 -6.63 -26.47
CA GLY A 16 -4.33 -7.10 -25.22
C GLY A 16 -5.21 -6.83 -24.00
N ILE A 17 -6.06 -5.78 -24.02
CA ILE A 17 -6.90 -5.39 -22.88
C ILE A 17 -7.77 -6.57 -22.39
N GLY A 18 -7.60 -6.94 -21.12
CA GLY A 18 -8.30 -8.03 -20.44
C GLY A 18 -7.81 -9.43 -20.81
N THR A 19 -6.66 -9.56 -21.47
CA THR A 19 -6.04 -10.85 -21.82
C THR A 19 -4.82 -11.15 -20.95
N LEU A 20 -4.23 -12.34 -21.07
CA LEU A 20 -2.95 -12.67 -20.41
C LEU A 20 -1.79 -11.75 -20.82
N ASN A 21 -1.89 -11.07 -21.97
CA ASN A 21 -0.92 -10.08 -22.41
C ASN A 21 -1.22 -8.67 -21.84
N ASP A 22 -2.27 -8.51 -21.03
CA ASP A 22 -2.59 -7.27 -20.32
C ASP A 22 -1.73 -7.15 -19.06
N GLY A 23 -0.49 -6.74 -19.22
CA GLY A 23 0.44 -6.58 -18.11
C GLY A 23 1.90 -6.60 -18.53
N TYR A 24 2.76 -6.70 -17.52
CA TYR A 24 4.19 -6.86 -17.68
C TYR A 24 4.65 -8.04 -16.83
N ASN A 25 5.72 -8.70 -17.28
CA ASN A 25 6.37 -9.73 -16.48
C ASN A 25 7.31 -9.10 -15.42
N TYR A 26 7.90 -9.96 -14.59
CA TYR A 26 8.78 -9.50 -13.50
C TYR A 26 10.02 -8.74 -13.99
N ASP A 27 10.65 -9.20 -15.07
CA ASP A 27 11.87 -8.58 -15.61
C ASP A 27 11.56 -7.22 -16.25
N GLU A 28 10.41 -7.11 -16.91
CA GLU A 28 9.89 -5.83 -17.43
C GLU A 28 9.58 -4.85 -16.29
N MET A 29 8.97 -5.34 -15.20
CA MET A 29 8.73 -4.52 -14.01
C MET A 29 10.04 -3.97 -13.43
N VAL A 30 11.06 -4.82 -13.30
CA VAL A 30 12.40 -4.42 -12.83
C VAL A 30 12.99 -3.38 -13.78
N SER A 31 12.90 -3.62 -15.09
CA SER A 31 13.46 -2.72 -16.12
C SER A 31 12.80 -1.34 -16.08
N VAL A 32 11.47 -1.28 -15.98
CA VAL A 32 10.72 -0.02 -15.84
C VAL A 32 11.09 0.69 -14.54
N SER A 33 11.22 -0.04 -13.43
CA SER A 33 11.59 0.56 -12.15
C SER A 33 13.00 1.16 -12.15
N LEU A 34 13.97 0.45 -12.74
CA LEU A 34 15.35 0.93 -12.88
C LEU A 34 15.45 2.09 -13.88
N TYR A 35 14.69 2.06 -14.97
CA TYR A 35 14.61 3.16 -15.93
C TYR A 35 14.28 4.51 -15.26
N PHE A 36 13.34 4.50 -14.31
CA PHE A 36 13.00 5.68 -13.52
C PHE A 36 14.08 6.04 -12.50
N PHE A 37 14.66 5.02 -11.86
CA PHE A 37 15.69 5.20 -10.84
C PHE A 37 16.96 5.84 -11.40
N ASP A 38 17.43 5.38 -12.56
CA ASP A 38 18.68 5.82 -13.20
C ASP A 38 18.64 7.28 -13.67
N ARG A 39 17.44 7.78 -14.00
CA ARG A 39 17.25 9.19 -14.41
C ARG A 39 17.32 10.17 -13.25
N ALA A 40 16.97 9.70 -12.05
CA ALA A 40 17.08 10.44 -10.80
C ALA A 40 16.55 11.88 -10.86
N THR A 41 15.39 12.11 -11.49
CA THR A 41 14.67 13.39 -11.39
C THR A 41 13.45 13.25 -10.49
N GLU A 42 12.90 14.37 -10.02
CA GLU A 42 11.71 14.37 -9.16
C GLU A 42 10.52 13.67 -9.82
N SER A 43 10.27 13.96 -11.10
CA SER A 43 9.16 13.36 -11.85
C SER A 43 9.32 11.86 -11.99
N GLU A 44 10.54 11.40 -12.25
CA GLU A 44 10.83 9.98 -12.44
C GLU A 44 10.77 9.23 -11.11
N MET A 45 11.24 9.83 -10.00
CA MET A 45 11.09 9.24 -8.67
C MET A 45 9.62 9.13 -8.25
N ARG A 46 8.81 10.16 -8.54
CA ARG A 46 7.35 10.10 -8.36
C ARG A 46 6.72 9.01 -9.23
N ASN A 47 7.11 8.91 -10.50
CA ASN A 47 6.60 7.91 -11.44
C ASN A 47 6.95 6.49 -10.96
N ARG A 48 8.16 6.29 -10.46
CA ARG A 48 8.59 5.02 -9.84
C ARG A 48 7.78 4.67 -8.61
N ALA A 49 7.59 5.62 -7.69
CA ALA A 49 6.81 5.43 -6.48
C ALA A 49 5.36 5.06 -6.82
N SER A 50 4.73 5.82 -7.72
CA SER A 50 3.38 5.56 -8.22
C SER A 50 3.28 4.18 -8.87
N PHE A 51 4.17 3.86 -9.81
CA PHE A 51 4.17 2.58 -10.53
C PHE A 51 4.24 1.37 -9.57
N LEU A 52 5.16 1.40 -8.60
CA LEU A 52 5.33 0.30 -7.66
C LEU A 52 4.21 0.25 -6.60
N MET A 53 3.66 1.39 -6.18
CA MET A 53 2.46 1.40 -5.33
C MET A 53 1.28 0.74 -6.06
N HIS A 54 1.04 1.08 -7.33
CA HIS A 54 -0.02 0.44 -8.11
C HIS A 54 0.15 -1.07 -8.20
N HIS A 55 1.38 -1.55 -8.43
CA HIS A 55 1.64 -2.98 -8.50
C HIS A 55 1.43 -3.68 -7.15
N MET A 56 2.08 -3.20 -6.09
CA MET A 56 2.13 -3.90 -4.80
C MET A 56 0.83 -3.79 -4.02
N MET A 57 0.11 -2.68 -4.18
CA MET A 57 -1.14 -2.41 -3.47
C MET A 57 -2.37 -2.59 -4.37
N MET A 58 -2.18 -2.96 -5.65
CA MET A 58 -3.24 -3.16 -6.65
C MET A 58 -4.19 -1.96 -6.76
N LEU A 59 -3.62 -0.75 -6.71
CA LEU A 59 -4.40 0.49 -6.72
C LEU A 59 -4.99 0.76 -8.10
N ARG A 60 -6.09 1.50 -8.10
CA ARG A 60 -6.58 2.16 -9.31
C ARG A 60 -5.88 3.49 -9.47
N GLY A 61 -5.63 3.88 -10.73
CA GLY A 61 -5.07 5.20 -11.04
C GLY A 61 -5.92 6.38 -10.55
N GLU A 62 -7.22 6.18 -10.33
CA GLU A 62 -8.08 7.18 -9.69
C GLU A 62 -7.69 7.39 -8.23
N SER A 63 -7.62 6.31 -7.45
CA SER A 63 -7.28 6.35 -6.02
C SER A 63 -5.88 6.90 -5.77
N SER A 64 -4.90 6.57 -6.61
CA SER A 64 -3.52 7.08 -6.44
C SER A 64 -3.36 8.56 -6.78
N ARG A 65 -4.20 9.12 -7.65
CA ARG A 65 -4.09 10.52 -8.12
C ARG A 65 -4.57 11.51 -7.08
N PHE A 66 -5.53 11.09 -6.26
CA PHE A 66 -6.07 11.88 -5.16
C PHE A 66 -5.42 11.51 -3.82
N ALA A 67 -4.37 10.68 -3.83
CA ALA A 67 -3.66 10.30 -2.63
C ALA A 67 -2.94 11.52 -2.03
N GLU A 68 -3.27 11.85 -0.79
CA GLU A 68 -2.57 12.86 -0.01
C GLU A 68 -1.53 12.22 0.90
N PHE A 69 -0.60 13.02 1.43
CA PHE A 69 0.39 12.51 2.37
C PHE A 69 -0.27 11.97 3.65
N ALA A 70 -1.38 12.56 4.09
CA ALA A 70 -2.14 12.12 5.26
C ALA A 70 -2.82 10.75 5.09
N ASP A 71 -3.01 10.30 3.85
CA ASP A 71 -3.59 8.98 3.55
C ASP A 71 -2.57 7.84 3.69
N LEU A 72 -1.28 8.17 3.76
CA LEU A 72 -0.17 7.24 3.83
C LEU A 72 0.33 7.13 5.26
N PHE A 73 0.35 5.93 5.83
CA PHE A 73 0.80 5.72 7.20
C PHE A 73 1.58 4.43 7.37
N GLY A 74 2.53 4.46 8.30
CA GLY A 74 3.25 3.28 8.77
C GLY A 74 2.48 2.60 9.90
N MET A 75 2.44 1.27 9.87
CA MET A 75 1.96 0.47 11.00
C MET A 75 2.83 -0.77 11.16
N SER A 76 2.65 -1.51 12.25
CA SER A 76 3.36 -2.77 12.48
C SER A 76 2.37 -3.92 12.56
N PHE A 77 2.68 -5.03 11.90
CA PHE A 77 1.94 -6.28 12.09
C PHE A 77 2.64 -7.14 13.16
N PRO A 78 1.92 -7.60 14.20
CA PRO A 78 2.42 -8.62 15.10
C PRO A 78 2.39 -9.97 14.37
N GLU A 79 3.50 -10.69 14.39
CA GLU A 79 3.55 -11.98 13.70
C GLU A 79 2.91 -13.10 14.52
N ASP A 80 3.29 -13.28 15.80
CA ASP A 80 2.73 -14.24 16.78
C ASP A 80 3.39 -14.03 18.17
N GLU A 81 2.82 -14.60 19.24
CA GLU A 81 3.37 -14.60 20.61
C GLU A 81 4.77 -15.23 20.73
N ILE A 82 5.18 -16.08 19.78
CA ILE A 82 6.39 -16.92 19.91
C ILE A 82 7.68 -16.19 19.50
N HIS A 83 7.62 -15.31 18.49
CA HIS A 83 8.83 -14.70 17.91
C HIS A 83 8.99 -13.22 18.24
N SER A 84 8.05 -12.60 18.97
CA SER A 84 8.07 -11.17 19.41
C SER A 84 8.55 -10.16 18.35
N THR A 85 8.46 -10.51 17.06
CA THR A 85 9.02 -9.70 15.98
C THR A 85 7.85 -9.03 15.28
N SER A 86 7.84 -7.70 15.29
CA SER A 86 6.93 -6.90 14.49
C SER A 86 7.64 -6.49 13.19
N PHE A 87 6.87 -6.27 12.14
CA PHE A 87 7.42 -5.77 10.87
C PHE A 87 6.67 -4.53 10.38
N PRO A 88 7.40 -3.56 9.79
CA PRO A 88 6.80 -2.34 9.28
C PRO A 88 5.99 -2.64 8.02
N VAL A 89 4.79 -2.10 8.00
CA VAL A 89 3.82 -2.14 6.91
C VAL A 89 3.55 -0.71 6.49
N PHE A 90 3.60 -0.47 5.19
CA PHE A 90 3.19 0.80 4.61
C PHE A 90 1.77 0.68 4.10
N ALA A 91 0.86 1.47 4.68
CA ALA A 91 -0.56 1.45 4.39
C ALA A 91 -1.00 2.73 3.68
N PHE A 92 -1.99 2.59 2.81
CA PHE A 92 -2.67 3.66 2.10
C PHE A 92 -4.17 3.53 2.35
N HIS A 93 -4.77 4.59 2.87
CA HIS A 93 -6.21 4.69 3.09
C HIS A 93 -6.87 5.46 1.94
N THR A 94 -8.05 5.04 1.52
CA THR A 94 -8.90 5.83 0.62
C THR A 94 -10.37 5.60 0.94
N ASP A 95 -11.14 6.68 0.84
CA ASP A 95 -12.58 6.76 1.02
C ASP A 95 -13.34 6.99 -0.30
N PHE A 96 -12.64 7.06 -1.45
CA PHE A 96 -13.23 7.30 -2.77
C PHE A 96 -12.97 6.16 -3.77
N GLY A 97 -14.02 5.71 -4.49
CA GLY A 97 -13.92 4.70 -5.54
C GLY A 97 -15.26 4.04 -5.93
N LYS A 98 -15.36 3.50 -7.16
CA LYS A 98 -16.60 2.96 -7.75
C LYS A 98 -17.32 1.83 -6.97
N ILE A 99 -16.63 1.15 -6.04
CA ILE A 99 -17.22 0.08 -5.20
C ILE A 99 -17.74 0.66 -3.86
N LEU A 100 -17.46 1.94 -3.58
CA LEU A 100 -17.68 2.60 -2.29
C LEU A 100 -18.93 3.50 -2.30
N SER A 101 -19.96 3.17 -3.09
CA SER A 101 -21.21 3.95 -3.18
C SER A 101 -21.95 4.13 -1.83
N ASN A 102 -21.47 3.51 -0.75
CA ASN A 102 -22.08 3.51 0.58
C ASN A 102 -21.16 4.04 1.70
N GLY A 103 -20.06 4.73 1.39
CA GLY A 103 -19.15 5.30 2.40
C GLY A 103 -18.27 4.26 3.11
N ASN A 104 -17.87 3.20 2.39
CA ASN A 104 -16.94 2.20 2.89
C ASN A 104 -15.50 2.74 2.76
N GLN A 105 -14.64 2.48 3.76
CA GLN A 105 -13.21 2.79 3.69
C GLN A 105 -12.45 1.59 3.12
N SER A 106 -11.47 1.84 2.26
CA SER A 106 -10.57 0.80 1.75
C SER A 106 -9.15 1.07 2.21
N ASN A 107 -8.57 0.08 2.88
CA ASN A 107 -7.17 0.10 3.28
C ASN A 107 -6.40 -0.80 2.33
N PHE A 108 -5.31 -0.29 1.80
CA PHE A 108 -4.33 -1.04 1.03
C PHE A 108 -3.02 -1.06 1.81
N ALA A 109 -2.23 -2.11 1.66
CA ALA A 109 -0.97 -2.21 2.38
C ALA A 109 0.07 -2.96 1.58
N THR A 110 1.33 -2.64 1.85
CA THR A 110 2.49 -3.35 1.32
C THR A 110 3.60 -3.42 2.36
N ILE A 111 4.53 -4.34 2.18
CA ILE A 111 5.74 -4.48 3.00
C ILE A 111 6.97 -4.15 2.17
N ARG A 112 8.16 -4.20 2.79
CA ARG A 112 9.41 -4.10 2.03
C ARG A 112 9.56 -5.33 1.16
N HIS A 113 9.63 -5.12 -0.15
CA HIS A 113 9.85 -6.16 -1.14
C HIS A 113 11.22 -6.82 -0.94
N LYS A 114 11.32 -8.15 -1.18
CA LYS A 114 12.58 -8.92 -1.06
C LYS A 114 13.71 -8.35 -1.93
N ASP A 115 13.37 -8.03 -3.17
CA ASP A 115 14.22 -7.28 -4.11
C ASP A 115 14.01 -5.77 -3.96
N PHE A 116 15.11 -5.03 -3.74
CA PHE A 116 15.10 -3.58 -3.58
C PHE A 116 14.72 -2.83 -4.86
N ARG A 117 14.97 -3.42 -6.04
CA ARG A 117 14.76 -2.78 -7.34
C ARG A 117 13.27 -2.49 -7.58
N VAL A 118 12.39 -3.29 -7.00
CA VAL A 118 10.92 -3.19 -7.16
C VAL A 118 10.23 -2.93 -5.82
N CYS A 119 10.94 -2.41 -4.82
CA CYS A 119 10.35 -2.13 -3.52
C CYS A 119 9.52 -0.84 -3.52
N ALA A 120 8.20 -0.95 -3.39
CA ALA A 120 7.30 0.20 -3.28
C ALA A 120 7.62 1.07 -2.06
N PHE A 121 7.87 0.45 -0.90
CA PHE A 121 8.29 1.14 0.33
C PHE A 121 9.53 2.01 0.09
N GLY A 122 10.57 1.45 -0.52
CA GLY A 122 11.80 2.17 -0.83
C GLY A 122 11.59 3.25 -1.89
N ALA A 123 10.75 3.00 -2.90
CA ALA A 123 10.48 3.98 -3.94
C ALA A 123 9.75 5.23 -3.41
N VAL A 124 8.78 5.05 -2.51
CA VAL A 124 8.13 6.18 -1.82
C VAL A 124 9.13 6.94 -0.95
N ALA A 125 9.98 6.23 -0.20
CA ALA A 125 11.03 6.86 0.61
C ALA A 125 11.99 7.71 -0.24
N PHE A 126 12.47 7.18 -1.37
CA PHE A 126 13.33 7.95 -2.29
C PHE A 126 12.61 9.15 -2.90
N TYR A 127 11.33 9.03 -3.23
CA TYR A 127 10.54 10.16 -3.72
C TYR A 127 10.40 11.27 -2.67
N LEU A 128 10.07 10.92 -1.41
CA LEU A 128 9.96 11.89 -0.32
C LEU A 128 11.31 12.53 0.01
N PHE A 129 12.40 11.75 -0.02
CA PHE A 129 13.75 12.27 0.14
C PHE A 129 14.09 13.26 -0.97
N TYR A 130 13.81 12.91 -2.23
CA TYR A 130 14.02 13.84 -3.34
C TYR A 130 13.20 15.12 -3.14
N ARG A 131 11.91 14.99 -2.82
CA ARG A 131 10.99 16.11 -2.66
C ARG A 131 11.41 17.08 -1.55
N PHE A 132 11.69 16.58 -0.36
CA PHE A 132 11.98 17.45 0.80
C PHE A 132 13.45 17.82 0.94
N HIS A 133 14.37 16.91 0.60
CA HIS A 133 15.80 17.13 0.81
C HIS A 133 16.51 17.68 -0.43
N ILE A 134 16.18 17.17 -1.62
CA ILE A 134 16.87 17.57 -2.86
C ILE A 134 16.19 18.79 -3.50
N SER A 135 14.87 18.73 -3.71
CA SER A 135 14.07 19.86 -4.25
C SER A 135 13.85 20.97 -3.21
N ASN A 136 14.23 20.74 -1.94
CA ASN A 136 14.10 21.69 -0.83
C ASN A 136 12.66 22.22 -0.66
N GLU A 137 11.66 21.37 -0.96
CA GLU A 137 10.27 21.68 -0.64
C GLU A 137 10.11 21.69 0.87
N LYS A 138 9.40 22.70 1.39
CA LYS A 138 9.16 22.80 2.83
C LYS A 138 8.41 21.56 3.32
N PHE A 139 9.00 20.88 4.29
CA PHE A 139 8.37 19.74 4.94
C PHE A 139 7.03 20.17 5.59
N PRO A 140 5.95 19.37 5.46
CA PRO A 140 4.65 19.70 6.03
C PRO A 140 4.73 19.88 7.55
N GLU A 141 4.08 20.91 8.07
CA GLU A 141 3.94 21.12 9.51
C GLU A 141 2.78 20.26 10.03
N PHE A 142 3.00 19.50 11.11
CA PHE A 142 1.97 18.64 11.72
C PHE A 142 1.36 19.24 12.99
N THR A 143 1.33 20.57 13.09
CA THR A 143 1.00 21.26 14.34
C THR A 143 -0.48 21.61 14.49
N LYS A 144 -1.28 21.59 13.42
CA LYS A 144 -2.72 21.91 13.49
C LYS A 144 -3.57 20.68 13.23
N ASN A 145 -4.79 20.65 13.79
CA ASN A 145 -5.76 19.58 13.53
C ASN A 145 -6.20 19.50 12.05
N GLN A 146 -6.00 20.58 11.28
CA GLN A 146 -6.16 20.57 9.82
C GLN A 146 -5.09 19.72 9.13
N ASP A 147 -3.96 19.45 9.81
CA ASP A 147 -2.83 18.65 9.34
C ASP A 147 -2.82 17.22 9.93
N CYS A 148 -3.61 16.96 10.99
CA CYS A 148 -3.73 15.66 11.67
C CYS A 148 -5.14 15.47 12.25
N LEU A 149 -6.08 14.98 11.43
CA LEU A 149 -7.48 14.83 11.85
C LEU A 149 -7.78 13.39 12.31
N HIS A 150 -7.43 13.00 13.55
CA HIS A 150 -8.01 11.78 14.17
C HIS A 150 -7.73 11.66 15.68
N THR A 151 -8.59 12.21 16.54
CA THR A 151 -8.37 12.09 18.01
C THR A 151 -9.58 11.67 18.85
N ILE A 152 -10.79 11.57 18.30
CA ILE A 152 -12.00 11.25 19.11
C ILE A 152 -12.44 9.77 18.98
N HIS A 153 -11.89 9.02 18.02
CA HIS A 153 -12.19 7.60 17.80
C HIS A 153 -10.95 6.69 17.78
N ALA A 154 -9.78 7.23 18.08
CA ALA A 154 -8.50 6.52 18.00
C ALA A 154 -8.48 5.24 18.86
N GLY A 155 -9.00 5.29 20.09
CA GLY A 155 -9.04 4.12 20.97
C GLY A 155 -9.93 2.98 20.47
N ARG A 156 -11.07 3.30 19.84
CA ARG A 156 -11.99 2.28 19.28
C ARG A 156 -11.39 1.62 18.06
N GLY A 157 -10.85 2.42 17.14
CA GLY A 157 -10.17 1.90 15.95
C GLY A 157 -8.91 1.11 16.28
N SER A 158 -8.09 1.62 17.20
CA SER A 158 -6.84 0.94 17.61
C SER A 158 -7.12 -0.36 18.35
N GLY A 159 -8.11 -0.39 19.25
CA GLY A 159 -8.45 -1.61 19.99
C GLY A 159 -9.00 -2.72 19.09
N ALA A 160 -9.87 -2.37 18.14
CA ALA A 160 -10.37 -3.33 17.15
C ALA A 160 -9.25 -3.88 16.26
N ARG A 161 -8.39 -2.99 15.75
CA ARG A 161 -7.23 -3.37 14.93
C ARG A 161 -6.25 -4.25 15.70
N ASP A 162 -5.90 -3.90 16.94
CA ASP A 162 -4.99 -4.71 17.75
C ASP A 162 -5.55 -6.12 17.99
N ALA A 163 -6.83 -6.22 18.33
CA ALA A 163 -7.47 -7.51 18.54
C ALA A 163 -7.62 -8.32 17.22
N GLU A 164 -7.96 -7.69 16.10
CA GLU A 164 -7.95 -8.32 14.76
C GLU A 164 -6.54 -8.83 14.41
N LEU A 165 -5.51 -7.99 14.65
CA LEU A 165 -4.13 -8.35 14.39
C LEU A 165 -3.64 -9.52 15.25
N ARG A 166 -4.18 -9.68 16.46
CA ARG A 166 -3.96 -10.82 17.36
C ARG A 166 -4.84 -12.03 17.03
N GLY A 167 -5.61 -11.99 15.93
CA GLY A 167 -6.38 -13.12 15.43
C GLY A 167 -7.81 -13.21 15.96
N ALA A 168 -8.34 -12.16 16.61
CA ALA A 168 -9.76 -12.13 16.96
C ALA A 168 -10.62 -12.17 15.70
N THR A 169 -11.63 -13.03 15.70
CA THR A 169 -12.57 -13.12 14.58
C THR A 169 -13.52 -11.93 14.59
N GLU A 170 -14.09 -11.63 13.43
CA GLU A 170 -15.07 -10.55 13.26
C GLU A 170 -16.21 -10.64 14.29
N ASP A 171 -16.79 -11.82 14.49
CA ASP A 171 -17.87 -12.04 15.47
C ASP A 171 -17.43 -11.76 16.93
N GLN A 172 -16.18 -12.06 17.28
CA GLN A 172 -15.64 -11.76 18.61
C GLN A 172 -15.48 -10.26 18.84
N LEU A 173 -14.95 -9.55 17.84
CA LEU A 173 -14.81 -8.09 17.87
C LEU A 173 -16.16 -7.40 17.92
N GLN A 174 -17.16 -7.95 17.21
CA GLN A 174 -18.51 -7.43 17.21
C GLN A 174 -19.14 -7.47 18.61
N ARG A 175 -19.03 -8.63 19.27
CA ARG A 175 -19.52 -8.83 20.64
C ARG A 175 -18.76 -7.97 21.63
N HIS A 176 -17.45 -7.80 21.46
CA HIS A 176 -16.61 -7.01 22.34
C HIS A 176 -16.87 -5.50 22.22
N GLY A 177 -17.01 -4.99 20.99
CA GLY A 177 -17.25 -3.57 20.71
C GLY A 177 -18.72 -3.14 20.81
N CYS A 178 -19.64 -4.09 21.01
CA CYS A 178 -21.10 -3.91 20.92
C CYS A 178 -21.51 -3.23 19.60
N TRP A 179 -20.92 -3.69 18.48
CA TRP A 179 -21.12 -3.09 17.16
C TRP A 179 -22.11 -3.88 16.30
N ASN A 180 -22.75 -3.21 15.35
CA ASN A 180 -23.41 -3.90 14.25
C ASN A 180 -22.36 -4.26 13.17
N MET A 181 -22.60 -5.32 12.41
CA MET A 181 -21.66 -5.86 11.41
C MET A 181 -21.23 -4.79 10.38
N GLN A 182 -22.19 -4.01 9.88
CA GLN A 182 -21.92 -3.01 8.85
C GLN A 182 -21.05 -1.85 9.35
N SER A 183 -21.24 -1.38 10.58
CA SER A 183 -20.43 -0.30 11.16
C SER A 183 -19.01 -0.77 11.49
N MET A 184 -18.83 -2.02 11.91
CA MET A 184 -17.52 -2.56 12.26
C MET A 184 -16.64 -2.83 11.03
N GLU A 185 -17.19 -3.50 10.01
CA GLU A 185 -16.46 -3.77 8.76
C GLU A 185 -16.04 -2.49 8.03
N ARG A 186 -16.82 -1.41 8.18
CA ARG A 186 -16.58 -0.14 7.49
C ARG A 186 -15.48 0.70 8.12
N HIS A 187 -15.35 0.68 9.44
CA HIS A 187 -14.58 1.69 10.16
C HIS A 187 -13.43 1.15 11.01
N TYR A 188 -13.44 -0.15 11.37
CA TYR A 188 -12.58 -0.66 12.42
C TYR A 188 -11.69 -1.83 12.01
N LEU A 189 -12.01 -2.56 10.93
CA LEU A 189 -11.22 -3.69 10.46
C LEU A 189 -10.31 -3.33 9.28
N MET A 190 -9.10 -3.86 9.29
CA MET A 190 -8.17 -3.81 8.19
C MET A 190 -8.29 -5.12 7.42
N LYS A 191 -9.18 -5.15 6.42
CA LYS A 191 -9.41 -6.30 5.52
C LYS A 191 -8.20 -6.57 4.60
N LEU A 192 -7.03 -6.84 5.18
CA LEU A 192 -5.75 -6.99 4.50
C LEU A 192 -5.33 -8.46 4.50
N SER A 193 -5.24 -9.05 3.31
CA SER A 193 -4.74 -10.40 3.13
C SER A 193 -3.22 -10.43 3.34
N ARG A 194 -2.78 -10.89 4.52
CA ARG A 194 -1.34 -11.03 4.85
C ARG A 194 -0.62 -11.95 3.85
N SER A 195 -1.26 -13.02 3.40
CA SER A 195 -0.70 -13.96 2.43
C SER A 195 -0.49 -13.31 1.06
N SER A 196 -1.46 -12.51 0.59
CA SER A 196 -1.34 -11.77 -0.67
C SER A 196 -0.25 -10.71 -0.59
N ILE A 197 -0.16 -9.98 0.52
CA ILE A 197 0.88 -8.97 0.75
C ILE A 197 2.28 -9.60 0.71
N ARG A 198 2.45 -10.79 1.31
CA ARG A 198 3.72 -11.54 1.25
C ARG A 198 4.06 -11.98 -0.18
N ALA A 199 3.10 -12.59 -0.87
CA ALA A 199 3.29 -13.11 -2.22
C ALA A 199 3.73 -12.03 -3.21
N VAL A 200 3.01 -10.89 -3.25
CA VAL A 200 3.34 -9.79 -4.17
C VAL A 200 4.70 -9.15 -3.85
N ASN A 201 5.15 -9.24 -2.61
CA ASN A 201 6.44 -8.71 -2.16
C ASN A 201 7.62 -9.71 -2.27
N GLY A 202 7.41 -10.85 -2.92
CA GLY A 202 8.45 -11.85 -3.19
C GLY A 202 8.75 -12.79 -2.02
N PHE A 203 7.83 -12.93 -1.08
CA PHE A 203 7.93 -13.86 0.04
C PHE A 203 6.96 -15.04 -0.08
N PRO A 204 7.28 -16.19 0.53
CA PRO A 204 6.31 -17.26 0.75
C PRO A 204 5.04 -16.75 1.44
N THR A 205 3.89 -17.33 1.09
CA THR A 205 2.59 -17.01 1.70
C THR A 205 2.47 -17.48 3.15
N THR A 206 3.37 -18.37 3.58
CA THR A 206 3.45 -18.91 4.94
C THR A 206 3.88 -17.84 5.95
N GLN A 207 3.43 -18.00 7.19
CA GLN A 207 3.86 -17.20 8.34
C GLN A 207 5.40 -17.32 8.55
N GLY A 208 6.05 -16.29 9.09
CA GLY A 208 7.51 -16.19 9.32
C GLY A 208 8.34 -15.39 8.29
N TRP A 209 7.83 -15.19 7.07
CA TRP A 209 8.66 -14.77 5.93
C TRP A 209 8.45 -13.32 5.51
N TYR A 210 9.05 -12.38 6.23
CA TYR A 210 9.16 -10.96 5.83
C TYR A 210 10.55 -10.37 6.12
N TRP A 211 11.47 -11.19 6.65
CA TRP A 211 12.75 -10.75 7.17
C TRP A 211 13.74 -10.45 6.03
N LEU A 212 14.17 -9.19 5.95
CA LEU A 212 15.27 -8.76 5.10
C LEU A 212 16.53 -8.63 5.98
N PRO A 213 17.61 -9.39 5.71
CA PRO A 213 18.86 -9.32 6.48
C PRO A 213 19.50 -7.94 6.57
N ARG A 214 19.10 -6.99 5.70
CA ARG A 214 19.58 -5.59 5.75
C ARG A 214 19.17 -4.85 7.02
N ALA A 215 18.24 -5.39 7.81
CA ALA A 215 17.95 -4.91 9.16
C ALA A 215 19.07 -5.23 10.18
N LEU A 216 20.11 -6.03 9.84
CA LEU A 216 21.23 -6.29 10.74
C LEU A 216 22.28 -5.16 10.81
N ILE A 217 22.37 -4.33 9.78
CA ILE A 217 23.37 -3.26 9.73
C ILE A 217 22.63 -1.95 9.96
N GLU A 218 22.68 -1.49 11.20
CA GLU A 218 22.21 -0.15 11.53
C GLU A 218 23.15 0.87 10.85
N PRO A 219 22.61 1.77 10.00
CA PRO A 219 23.42 2.83 9.43
C PRO A 219 23.92 3.74 10.57
N SER A 220 25.15 4.25 10.43
CA SER A 220 25.69 5.24 11.36
C SER A 220 24.75 6.45 11.45
N GLU A 221 24.53 6.98 12.66
CA GLU A 221 23.77 8.23 12.88
C GLU A 221 24.39 9.45 12.18
N SER A 222 25.63 9.33 11.70
CA SER A 222 26.35 10.39 10.99
C SER A 222 26.06 10.49 9.48
N LEU A 223 25.25 9.59 8.92
CA LEU A 223 24.80 9.59 7.52
C LEU A 223 23.50 10.37 7.38
#